data_AF-A0A6N7R5W7-F1
#
_entry.id   AF-A0A6N7R5W7-F1
#
_cell.length_a   1.000
_cell.length_b   1.000
_cell.length_c   1.000
_cell.angle_alpha   90.00
_cell.angle_beta   90.00
_cell.angle_gamma   90.00
#
_symmetry.space_group_name_H-M   'P 1'
#
loop_
_entity.id
_entity.type
_entity.pdbx_description
1 polymer ?
#
loop_
_entity_poly.entity_id
_entity_poly.type
_entity_poly.pdbx_seq_one_letter_code
_entity_poly.pdbx_strand_id
1 'polypeptide(L)'
;MKQIKRLFMITILATVLTACGNTSTTAEEVSISLTITDQTTNTTISEDDFTVQAGTSLQTVLEENYDVEVTDDGFLTAIEGHQQNTDENIFWTYEANGEMVNEGIADYQVEDEDHITFDLQVIE
;
A
#
# COMPACT_ATOMS: atom_id res chain seq x y z
N MET A 1 -15.16 -54.26 38.68
CA MET A 1 -15.47 -53.61 37.37
C MET A 1 -14.91 -52.19 37.46
N LYS A 2 -13.99 -51.67 36.65
CA LYS A 2 -13.46 -52.01 35.33
C LYS A 2 -11.94 -51.84 35.37
N GLN A 3 -11.25 -52.74 34.67
CA GLN A 3 -9.81 -52.93 34.65
C GLN A 3 -9.08 -51.86 33.84
N ILE A 4 -8.00 -51.35 34.40
CA ILE A 4 -6.94 -50.59 33.73
C ILE A 4 -6.30 -51.51 32.69
N LYS A 5 -6.34 -51.15 31.40
CA LYS A 5 -5.52 -51.80 30.38
C LYS A 5 -4.41 -50.86 29.96
N ARG A 6 -3.25 -51.03 30.63
CA ARG A 6 -1.96 -50.75 30.00
C ARG A 6 -1.80 -51.75 28.87
N LEU A 7 -1.70 -51.27 27.63
CA LEU A 7 -1.13 -52.03 26.54
C LEU A 7 -0.06 -51.16 25.88
N PHE A 8 1.19 -51.52 26.14
CA PHE A 8 2.35 -51.11 25.37
C PHE A 8 2.17 -51.60 23.93
N MET A 9 2.37 -50.73 22.94
CA MET A 9 2.73 -51.17 21.59
C MET A 9 3.70 -50.15 21.00
N ILE A 10 4.98 -50.53 21.00
CA ILE A 10 6.05 -49.87 20.26
C ILE A 10 5.87 -50.24 18.79
N THR A 11 5.82 -49.25 17.91
CA THR A 11 6.09 -49.46 16.48
C THR A 11 6.85 -48.24 15.97
N ILE A 12 8.16 -48.42 15.82
CA ILE A 12 9.03 -47.54 15.05
C ILE A 12 8.76 -47.83 13.57
N LEU A 13 8.39 -46.81 12.81
CA LEU A 13 8.64 -46.80 11.37
C LEU A 13 8.96 -45.37 10.93
N ALA A 14 10.21 -45.17 10.53
CA ALA A 14 10.69 -43.97 9.89
C ALA A 14 10.07 -43.86 8.48
N THR A 15 9.37 -42.75 8.23
CA THR A 15 9.04 -42.30 6.88
C THR A 15 9.61 -40.89 6.70
N VAL A 16 10.82 -40.89 6.13
CA VAL A 16 11.33 -40.05 5.04
C VAL A 16 10.70 -38.67 4.85
N LEU A 17 11.58 -37.67 4.80
CA LEU A 17 11.34 -36.30 4.34
C LEU A 17 10.41 -36.27 3.14
N THR A 18 9.29 -35.56 3.27
CA THR A 18 8.65 -34.94 2.12
C THR A 18 8.89 -33.44 2.26
N ALA A 19 9.99 -33.00 1.65
CA ALA A 19 10.14 -31.61 1.27
C ALA A 19 9.09 -31.33 0.18
N CYS A 20 7.89 -30.91 0.59
CA CYS A 20 7.07 -30.15 -0.32
C CYS A 20 7.71 -28.76 -0.40
N GLY A 21 8.33 -28.51 -1.55
CA GLY A 21 8.66 -27.16 -1.98
C GLY A 21 7.38 -26.35 -2.05
N ASN A 22 7.03 -25.73 -0.94
CA ASN A 22 6.28 -24.50 -0.99
C ASN A 22 7.34 -23.43 -1.15
N THR A 23 7.65 -23.08 -2.39
CA THR A 23 7.96 -21.69 -2.68
C THR A 23 6.71 -20.90 -2.30
N SER A 24 6.52 -20.65 -1.01
CA SER A 24 5.96 -19.40 -0.59
C SER A 24 6.94 -18.39 -1.15
N THR A 25 6.62 -17.85 -2.32
CA THR A 25 7.08 -16.53 -2.68
C THR A 25 6.56 -15.67 -1.53
N THR A 26 7.37 -15.48 -0.51
CA THR A 26 7.11 -14.44 0.48
C THR A 26 7.02 -13.18 -0.36
N ALA A 27 5.82 -12.62 -0.48
CA ALA A 27 5.67 -11.31 -1.08
C ALA A 27 6.59 -10.41 -0.26
N GLU A 28 7.62 -9.87 -0.91
CA GLU A 28 8.53 -8.96 -0.25
C GLU A 28 7.70 -7.76 0.18
N GLU A 29 7.84 -7.34 1.44
CA GLU A 29 7.17 -6.14 1.94
C GLU A 29 8.13 -4.96 1.79
N VAL A 30 7.58 -3.80 1.43
CA VAL A 30 8.29 -2.54 1.26
C VAL A 30 7.74 -1.50 2.23
N SER A 31 8.60 -0.64 2.72
CA SER A 31 8.23 0.47 3.61
C SER A 31 8.22 1.77 2.82
N ILE A 32 7.11 2.51 2.91
CA ILE A 32 6.95 3.77 2.20
C ILE A 32 6.41 4.85 3.15
N SER A 33 6.65 6.10 2.79
CA SER A 33 6.13 7.27 3.49
C SER A 33 5.24 8.08 2.56
N LEU A 34 4.09 8.53 3.05
CA LEU A 34 3.11 9.33 2.33
C LEU A 34 2.84 10.62 3.09
N THR A 35 3.07 11.75 2.41
CA THR A 35 2.75 13.09 2.91
C THR A 35 1.69 13.72 2.01
N ILE A 36 0.58 14.17 2.59
CA ILE A 36 -0.52 14.79 1.86
C ILE A 36 -0.73 16.20 2.41
N THR A 37 -0.62 17.21 1.54
CA THR A 37 -0.79 18.62 1.93
C THR A 37 -1.78 19.37 1.04
N ASP A 38 -2.41 20.38 1.63
CA ASP A 38 -3.19 21.39 0.93
C ASP A 38 -2.42 22.71 0.98
N GLN A 39 -1.77 23.03 -0.14
CA GLN A 39 -0.97 24.24 -0.27
C GLN A 39 -1.82 25.50 -0.43
N THR A 40 -3.09 25.37 -0.82
CA THR A 40 -4.02 26.51 -0.90
C THR A 40 -4.36 27.05 0.49
N THR A 41 -4.36 26.19 1.50
CA THR A 41 -4.60 26.54 2.90
C THR A 41 -3.37 26.44 3.79
N ASN A 42 -2.23 25.99 3.25
CA ASN A 42 -0.98 25.72 3.97
C ASN A 42 -1.20 24.76 5.15
N THR A 43 -1.88 23.63 4.88
CA THR A 43 -2.26 22.61 5.87
C THR A 43 -1.70 21.25 5.49
N THR A 44 -1.09 20.56 6.46
CA THR A 44 -0.80 19.12 6.33
C THR A 44 -2.07 18.33 6.65
N ILE A 45 -2.52 17.50 5.71
CA ILE A 45 -3.69 16.62 5.84
C ILE A 45 -3.29 15.33 6.55
N SER A 46 -2.20 14.70 6.11
CA SER A 46 -1.67 13.45 6.67
C SER A 46 -0.17 13.33 6.40
N GLU A 47 0.52 12.63 7.32
CA GLU A 47 1.91 12.19 7.23
C GLU A 47 1.97 10.80 7.88
N ASP A 48 2.00 9.75 7.07
CA ASP A 48 1.91 8.36 7.54
C ASP A 48 2.93 7.46 6.83
N ASP A 49 3.39 6.43 7.55
CA ASP A 49 4.28 5.39 7.03
C ASP A 49 3.54 4.06 6.91
N PHE A 50 3.74 3.37 5.79
CA PHE A 50 3.07 2.11 5.48
C PHE A 50 4.07 1.00 5.18
N THR A 51 3.73 -0.22 5.59
CA THR A 51 4.38 -1.45 5.12
C THR A 51 3.40 -2.18 4.24
N VAL A 52 3.71 -2.29 2.95
CA VAL A 52 2.82 -2.88 1.93
C VAL A 52 3.57 -3.93 1.12
N GLN A 53 2.85 -4.73 0.32
CA GLN A 53 3.51 -5.70 -0.56
C GLN A 53 4.24 -4.97 -1.69
N ALA A 54 5.45 -5.42 -2.01
CA ALA A 54 6.23 -4.94 -3.14
C ALA A 54 5.41 -5.03 -4.43
N GLY A 55 5.43 -3.97 -5.25
CA GLY A 55 4.67 -3.92 -6.48
C GLY A 55 3.19 -3.58 -6.31
N THR A 56 2.74 -3.22 -5.10
CA THR A 56 1.39 -2.65 -4.91
C THR A 56 1.30 -1.30 -5.63
N SER A 57 0.18 -1.02 -6.30
CA SER A 57 -0.01 0.28 -6.96
C SER A 57 -0.23 1.38 -5.93
N LEU A 58 0.25 2.60 -6.20
CA LEU A 58 0.03 3.75 -5.34
C LEU A 58 -1.46 4.05 -5.15
N GLN A 59 -2.28 3.84 -6.17
CA GLN A 59 -3.74 3.95 -6.07
C GLN A 59 -4.31 2.98 -5.03
N THR A 60 -3.89 1.71 -5.03
CA THR A 60 -4.34 0.73 -4.04
C THR A 60 -3.94 1.15 -2.63
N VAL A 61 -2.71 1.63 -2.45
CA VAL A 61 -2.27 2.15 -1.14
C VAL A 61 -3.16 3.32 -0.70
N LEU A 62 -3.49 4.23 -1.60
CA LEU A 62 -4.37 5.36 -1.28
C LEU A 62 -5.79 4.89 -0.91
N GLU A 63 -6.42 4.06 -1.73
CA GLU A 63 -7.80 3.58 -1.53
C GLU A 63 -7.97 2.73 -0.26
N GLU A 64 -6.92 2.03 0.19
CA GLU A 64 -6.96 1.23 1.41
C GLU A 64 -6.80 2.04 2.69
N ASN A 65 -6.18 3.24 2.61
CA ASN A 65 -5.78 4.02 3.79
C ASN A 65 -6.44 5.40 3.90
N TYR A 66 -6.97 5.93 2.79
CA TYR A 66 -7.58 7.26 2.71
C TYR A 66 -8.92 7.23 1.97
N ASP A 67 -9.76 8.22 2.22
CA ASP A 67 -10.94 8.49 1.40
C ASP A 67 -10.51 9.21 0.12
N VAL A 68 -10.52 8.49 -1.01
CA VAL A 68 -10.09 9.03 -2.31
C VAL A 68 -11.18 8.96 -3.36
N GLU A 69 -11.27 10.02 -4.15
CA GLU A 69 -12.12 10.07 -5.34
C GLU A 69 -11.24 10.07 -6.59
N VAL A 70 -11.48 9.11 -7.48
CA VAL A 70 -10.78 8.99 -8.77
C VAL A 70 -11.83 8.92 -9.88
N THR A 71 -11.61 9.68 -10.95
CA THR A 71 -12.47 9.63 -12.15
C THR A 71 -12.35 8.29 -12.88
N ASP A 72 -13.31 7.97 -13.75
CA ASP A 72 -13.25 6.77 -14.61
C ASP A 72 -12.00 6.73 -15.50
N ASP A 73 -11.41 7.89 -15.81
CA ASP A 73 -10.18 8.02 -16.60
C ASP A 73 -8.89 7.92 -15.75
N GLY A 74 -9.01 7.69 -14.44
CA GLY A 74 -7.87 7.47 -13.53
C GLY A 74 -7.30 8.75 -12.88
N PHE A 75 -7.95 9.90 -13.03
CA PHE A 75 -7.52 11.15 -12.39
C PHE A 75 -8.00 11.25 -10.95
N LEU A 76 -7.08 11.46 -10.00
CA LEU A 76 -7.38 11.74 -8.60
C LEU A 76 -8.03 13.12 -8.47
N THR A 77 -9.23 13.19 -7.88
CA THR A 77 -9.99 14.43 -7.71
C THR A 77 -10.16 14.86 -6.26
N ALA A 78 -10.04 13.93 -5.31
CA ALA A 78 -10.09 14.24 -3.88
C ALA A 78 -9.29 13.26 -3.02
N ILE A 79 -8.77 13.76 -1.90
CA ILE A 79 -8.20 12.97 -0.80
C ILE A 79 -8.74 13.54 0.52
N GLU A 80 -9.30 12.70 1.40
CA GLU A 80 -9.84 13.10 2.72
C GLU A 80 -10.84 14.28 2.63
N GLY A 81 -11.64 14.32 1.55
CA GLY A 81 -12.62 15.38 1.29
C GLY A 81 -12.04 16.69 0.77
N HIS A 82 -10.73 16.81 0.58
CA HIS A 82 -10.09 17.95 -0.09
C HIS A 82 -10.17 17.78 -1.62
N GLN A 83 -11.07 18.54 -2.25
CA GLN A 83 -11.38 18.41 -3.68
C GLN A 83 -10.57 19.38 -4.54
N GLN A 84 -10.24 18.95 -5.75
CA GLN A 84 -9.74 19.82 -6.81
C GLN A 84 -10.77 20.87 -7.23
N ASN A 85 -10.28 21.98 -7.78
CA ASN A 85 -11.11 22.99 -8.41
C ASN A 85 -10.51 23.41 -9.76
N THR A 86 -11.04 22.84 -10.84
CA THR A 86 -10.60 23.12 -12.21
C THR A 86 -10.84 24.58 -12.61
N ASP A 87 -11.88 25.23 -12.08
CA ASP A 87 -12.20 26.63 -12.41
C ASP A 87 -11.18 27.61 -11.80
N GLU A 88 -10.51 27.19 -10.72
CA GLU A 88 -9.47 27.95 -10.02
C GLU A 88 -8.05 27.43 -10.30
N ASN A 89 -7.90 26.48 -11.22
CA ASN A 89 -6.67 25.74 -11.52
C ASN A 89 -6.03 25.06 -10.30
N ILE A 90 -6.83 24.59 -9.36
CA ILE A 90 -6.37 23.85 -8.18
C ILE A 90 -6.42 22.35 -8.48
N PHE A 91 -5.27 21.70 -8.46
CA PHE A 91 -5.10 20.28 -8.80
C PHE A 91 -4.27 19.54 -7.76
N TRP A 92 -4.50 18.23 -7.68
CA TRP A 92 -3.63 17.29 -6.98
C TRP A 92 -2.45 16.99 -7.90
N THR A 93 -1.26 17.25 -7.40
CA THR A 93 -0.01 16.79 -8.01
C THR A 93 0.67 15.83 -7.05
N TYR A 94 1.52 14.96 -7.59
CA TYR A 94 2.32 14.09 -6.76
C TYR A 94 3.76 13.96 -7.26
N GLU A 95 4.65 13.73 -6.31
CA GLU A 95 6.07 13.48 -6.52
C GLU A 95 6.46 12.20 -5.79
N ALA A 96 7.43 11.48 -6.35
CA ALA A 96 8.08 10.36 -5.68
C ALA A 96 9.54 10.72 -5.46
N ASN A 97 10.02 10.59 -4.23
CA ASN A 97 11.40 10.85 -3.85
C ASN A 97 11.89 12.26 -4.23
N GLY A 98 10.98 13.24 -4.21
CA GLY A 98 11.25 14.64 -4.58
C GLY A 98 11.39 14.89 -6.09
N GLU A 99 10.95 13.95 -6.92
CA GLU A 99 10.91 14.07 -8.37
C GLU A 99 9.49 13.92 -8.90
N MET A 100 9.11 14.75 -9.89
CA MET A 100 7.83 14.61 -10.57
C MET A 100 7.75 13.29 -11.34
N VAL A 101 6.64 12.59 -11.14
CA VAL A 101 6.37 11.31 -11.80
C VAL A 101 5.42 11.54 -12.98
N ASN A 102 5.70 10.89 -14.12
CA ASN A 102 4.85 10.98 -15.31
C ASN A 102 3.77 9.89 -15.37
N GLU A 103 3.90 8.86 -14.54
CA GLU A 103 2.95 7.77 -14.42
C GLU A 103 1.71 8.23 -13.64
N GLY A 104 0.58 7.54 -13.78
CA GLY A 104 -0.57 7.75 -12.92
C GLY A 104 -0.44 6.93 -11.63
N ILE A 105 -1.21 7.28 -10.60
CA ILE A 105 -1.23 6.53 -9.33
C ILE A 105 -1.59 5.04 -9.50
N ALA A 106 -2.34 4.68 -10.55
CA ALA A 106 -2.68 3.30 -10.88
C ALA A 106 -1.49 2.50 -11.43
N ASP A 107 -0.58 3.18 -12.13
CA ASP A 107 0.54 2.57 -12.84
C ASP A 107 1.83 2.59 -12.01
N TYR A 108 1.98 3.56 -11.12
CA TYR A 108 3.12 3.65 -10.22
C TYR A 108 3.07 2.54 -9.17
N GLN A 109 4.05 1.64 -9.24
CA GLN A 109 4.26 0.58 -8.25
C GLN A 109 5.22 1.08 -7.18
N VAL A 110 4.83 0.98 -5.92
CA VAL A 110 5.67 1.49 -4.82
C VAL A 110 6.90 0.61 -4.59
N GLU A 111 8.03 1.28 -4.34
CA GLU A 111 9.31 0.65 -4.03
C GLU A 111 9.70 0.89 -2.55
N ASP A 112 10.67 0.11 -2.05
CA ASP A 112 11.14 0.28 -0.66
C ASP A 112 11.82 1.64 -0.48
N GLU A 113 11.55 2.27 0.67
CA GLU A 113 12.03 3.60 1.04
C GLU A 113 11.46 4.75 0.19
N ASP A 114 10.38 4.52 -0.58
CA ASP A 114 9.70 5.58 -1.32
C ASP A 114 9.12 6.66 -0.39
N HIS A 115 9.40 7.91 -0.72
CA HIS A 115 8.78 9.08 -0.10
C HIS A 115 7.84 9.74 -1.12
N ILE A 116 6.55 9.52 -0.98
CA ILE A 116 5.53 10.04 -1.88
C ILE A 116 4.88 11.28 -1.26
N THR A 117 4.82 12.37 -2.01
CA THR A 117 4.14 13.60 -1.60
C THR A 117 2.99 13.89 -2.53
N PHE A 118 1.81 14.15 -1.97
CA PHE A 118 0.65 14.70 -2.66
C PHE A 118 0.40 16.13 -2.21
N ASP A 119 0.23 17.03 -3.18
CA ASP A 119 -0.04 18.44 -2.94
C ASP A 119 -1.29 18.88 -3.70
N LEU A 120 -2.27 19.41 -2.98
CA LEU A 120 -3.37 20.16 -3.58
C LEU A 120 -2.92 21.61 -3.75
N GLN A 121 -2.68 22.02 -5.00
CA GLN A 121 -2.05 23.30 -5.29
C GLN A 121 -2.58 23.96 -6.56
N VAL A 122 -2.36 25.27 -6.66
CA VAL A 122 -2.67 26.04 -7.87
C VAL A 122 -1.60 25.76 -8.93
N ILE A 123 -2.02 25.41 -10.14
CA ILE A 123 -1.14 25.21 -11.31
C ILE A 123 -1.27 26.43 -12.24
N GLU A 124 -0.15 27.03 -12.60
CA GLU A 124 -0.06 28.20 -13.51
C GLU A 124 0.08 27.83 -14.99
#